data_AF-E7QRU6-F1
#
_entry.id   AF-E7QRU6-F1
#
_cell.length_a   1.000
_cell.length_b   1.000
_cell.length_c   1.000
_cell.angle_alpha   90.00
_cell.angle_beta   90.00
_cell.angle_gamma   90.00
#
_symmetry.space_group_name_H-M   'P 1'
#
loop_
_entity.id
_entity.type
_entity.pdbx_description
1 polymer ?
#
loop_
_entity_poly.entity_id
_entity_poly.type
_entity_poly.pdbx_seq_one_letter_code
_entity_poly.pdbx_strand_id
1 'polypeptide(L)'
;MPDTGTATIVYDDPDGKVQERAVENDDIVYFDDHWLVKVGENDDGDDVVRRIPRERVHHVERSIDELEKKVEGAIEKAKEQVGWSA
;
A
#
# COMPACT_ATOMS: atom_id res chain seq x y z
N MET A 1 -0.93 -16.74 4.43
CA MET A 1 -1.12 -15.55 5.28
C MET A 1 -2.46 -14.91 4.92
N PRO A 2 -3.11 -14.12 5.79
CA PRO A 2 -4.18 -13.26 5.31
C PRO A 2 -3.63 -12.37 4.19
N ASP A 3 -4.31 -12.28 3.05
CA ASP A 3 -4.04 -11.25 2.05
C ASP A 3 -4.20 -9.90 2.75
N THR A 4 -3.10 -9.17 2.94
CA THR A 4 -3.12 -7.87 3.61
C THR A 4 -3.41 -6.73 2.66
N GLY A 5 -3.65 -7.02 1.38
CA GLY A 5 -3.69 -6.04 0.30
C GLY A 5 -2.29 -5.62 -0.16
N THR A 6 -2.26 -4.69 -1.10
CA THR A 6 -1.06 -4.15 -1.75
C THR A 6 -0.92 -2.66 -1.46
N ALA A 7 0.31 -2.18 -1.56
CA ALA A 7 0.64 -0.77 -1.49
C ALA A 7 1.48 -0.37 -2.70
N THR A 8 1.24 0.84 -3.20
CA THR A 8 2.08 1.48 -4.21
C THR A 8 2.71 2.73 -3.61
N ILE A 9 4.03 2.85 -3.71
CA ILE A 9 4.77 4.06 -3.32
C ILE A 9 5.41 4.69 -4.54
N VAL A 10 5.24 6.00 -4.68
CA VAL A 10 5.87 6.81 -5.72
C VAL A 10 6.82 7.82 -5.09
N TYR A 11 8.08 7.82 -5.51
CA TYR A 11 9.16 8.59 -4.87
C TYR A 11 10.30 8.94 -5.83
N ASP A 12 11.09 9.95 -5.50
CA ASP A 12 12.31 10.30 -6.24
C ASP A 12 13.51 9.45 -5.81
N ASP A 13 14.15 8.77 -6.76
CA ASP A 13 15.43 8.09 -6.55
C ASP A 13 16.59 9.08 -6.34
N PRO A 14 17.79 8.64 -5.95
CA PRO A 14 18.96 9.49 -5.72
C PRO A 14 19.28 10.50 -6.83
N ASP A 15 18.97 10.18 -8.10
CA ASP A 15 19.20 11.05 -9.26
C ASP A 15 18.04 12.01 -9.55
N GLY A 16 16.99 11.99 -8.71
CA GLY A 16 15.78 12.79 -8.88
C GLY A 16 14.80 12.23 -9.90
N LYS A 17 14.91 10.95 -10.27
CA LYS A 17 13.96 10.29 -11.17
C LYS A 17 12.82 9.70 -10.35
N VAL A 18 11.60 9.88 -10.83
CA VAL A 18 10.41 9.28 -10.22
C VAL A 18 10.45 7.76 -10.40
N GLN A 19 10.28 7.06 -9.29
CA GLN A 19 10.14 5.61 -9.21
C GLN A 19 8.78 5.26 -8.64
N GLU A 20 8.18 4.20 -9.17
CA GLU A 20 6.95 3.59 -8.66
C GLU A 20 7.27 2.16 -8.22
N ARG A 21 6.75 1.77 -7.05
CA ARG A 21 6.94 0.40 -6.55
C ARG A 21 5.68 -0.10 -5.87
N ALA A 22 5.20 -1.26 -6.33
CA ALA A 22 4.16 -2.03 -5.67
C ALA A 22 4.77 -3.08 -4.74
N VAL A 23 4.21 -3.23 -3.54
CA VAL A 23 4.60 -4.19 -2.50
C VAL A 23 3.35 -4.69 -1.74
N GLU A 24 3.50 -5.72 -0.91
CA GLU A 24 2.45 -6.11 0.04
C GLU A 24 2.32 -5.04 1.14
N ASN A 25 1.13 -4.89 1.74
CA ASN A 25 0.93 -3.89 2.80
C ASN A 25 1.83 -4.11 4.02
N ASP A 26 2.20 -5.36 4.32
CA ASP A 26 3.12 -5.72 5.40
C ASP A 26 4.59 -5.38 5.07
N ASP A 27 4.92 -5.21 3.79
CA ASP A 27 6.27 -4.91 3.29
C ASP A 27 6.58 -3.41 3.25
N ILE A 28 5.65 -2.56 3.71
CA ILE A 28 5.81 -1.11 3.75
C ILE A 28 5.31 -0.49 5.06
N VAL A 29 6.17 0.31 5.68
CA VAL A 29 5.83 1.03 6.91
C VAL A 29 6.43 2.43 6.90
N TYR A 30 5.76 3.37 7.56
CA TYR A 30 6.31 4.69 7.83
C TYR A 30 6.85 4.74 9.26
N PHE A 31 8.13 5.09 9.41
CA PHE A 31 8.84 5.14 10.69
C PHE A 31 10.00 6.13 10.64
N ASP A 32 10.17 6.94 11.69
CA ASP A 32 11.27 7.90 11.86
C ASP A 32 11.46 8.82 10.64
N ASP A 33 10.40 9.47 10.19
CA ASP A 33 10.36 10.34 9.00
C ASP A 33 10.75 9.68 7.66
N HIS A 34 10.77 8.34 7.63
CA HIS A 34 11.08 7.55 6.45
C HIS A 34 10.00 6.54 6.14
N TRP A 35 9.83 6.25 4.85
CA TRP A 35 9.19 5.03 4.40
C TRP A 35 10.22 3.91 4.34
N LEU A 36 9.91 2.78 4.95
CA LEU A 36 10.68 1.56 4.88
C LEU A 36 9.94 0.63 3.92
N VAL A 37 10.62 0.22 2.85
CA VAL A 37 10.04 -0.65 1.81
C VAL A 37 10.94 -1.86 1.66
N LYS A 38 10.41 -3.08 1.81
CA LYS A 38 11.17 -4.31 1.57
C LYS A 38 11.63 -4.37 0.12
N VAL A 39 12.92 -4.63 -0.08
CA VAL A 39 13.55 -4.73 -1.41
C VAL A 39 14.08 -6.12 -1.74
N GLY A 40 14.13 -7.01 -0.76
CA GLY A 40 14.55 -8.40 -0.91
C GLY A 40 14.93 -8.99 0.44
N GLU A 41 15.70 -10.06 0.40
CA GLU A 41 16.30 -10.73 1.55
C GLU A 41 17.83 -10.80 1.33
N ASN A 42 18.60 -10.82 2.41
CA ASN A 42 20.06 -11.00 2.35
C ASN A 42 20.41 -12.51 2.32
N ASP A 43 21.72 -12.83 2.28
CA ASP A 43 22.20 -14.22 2.25
C ASP A 43 21.85 -15.04 3.51
N ASP A 44 21.55 -14.35 4.61
CA ASP A 44 21.14 -14.95 5.89
C ASP A 44 19.61 -15.14 6.01
N GLY A 45 18.85 -14.64 5.02
CA GLY A 45 17.38 -14.68 5.00
C GLY A 45 16.70 -13.55 5.77
N ASP A 46 17.43 -12.50 6.16
CA ASP A 46 16.85 -11.31 6.79
C ASP A 46 16.31 -10.34 5.73
N ASP A 47 15.19 -9.70 6.05
CA ASP A 47 14.58 -8.67 5.21
C ASP A 47 15.51 -7.47 5.00
N VAL A 48 15.74 -7.14 3.73
CA VAL A 48 16.46 -5.92 3.33
C VAL A 48 15.43 -4.84 3.06
N VAL A 49 15.48 -3.75 3.83
CA VAL A 49 14.59 -2.60 3.67
C VAL A 49 15.31 -1.40 3.07
N ARG A 50 14.62 -0.68 2.20
CA ARG A 50 15.05 0.65 1.72
C ARG A 50 14.35 1.73 2.53
N ARG A 51 15.14 2.65 3.11
CA ARG A 51 14.64 3.86 3.75
C ARG A 51 14.53 4.99 2.72
N ILE A 52 13.33 5.55 2.56
CA ILE A 52 13.02 6.65 1.66
C ILE A 52 12.56 7.84 2.51
N PRO A 53 13.29 8.96 2.54
CA PRO A 53 12.87 10.16 3.27
C PRO A 53 11.49 10.64 2.85
N ARG A 54 10.67 11.08 3.81
CA ARG A 54 9.33 11.66 3.56
C ARG A 54 9.32 12.70 2.44
N GLU A 55 10.33 13.58 2.41
CA GLU A 55 10.43 14.69 1.44
C GLU A 55 10.60 14.23 -0.01
N ARG A 56 11.01 12.98 -0.24
CA ARG A 56 11.18 12.40 -1.59
C ARG A 56 9.97 11.59 -2.05
N VAL A 57 8.96 11.42 -1.19
CA VAL A 57 7.78 10.62 -1.51
C VAL A 57 6.67 11.53 -2.03
N HIS A 58 6.19 11.22 -3.23
CA HIS A 58 5.06 11.92 -3.85
C HIS A 58 3.74 11.45 -3.23
N HIS A 59 3.53 10.14 -3.17
CA HIS A 59 2.35 9.55 -2.52
C HIS A 59 2.56 8.06 -2.20
N VAL A 60 1.68 7.55 -1.34
CA VAL A 60 1.50 6.12 -1.09
C VAL A 60 0.02 5.79 -1.19
N GLU A 61 -0.31 4.81 -2.01
CA GLU A 61 -1.65 4.23 -2.16
C GLU A 61 -1.66 2.84 -1.52
N ARG A 62 -2.76 2.46 -0.88
CA ARG A 62 -2.94 1.12 -0.31
C ARG A 62 -4.32 0.59 -0.68
N SER A 63 -4.39 -0.66 -1.14
CA SER A 63 -5.64 -1.40 -1.09
C SER A 63 -5.89 -1.81 0.36
N ILE A 64 -7.14 -1.70 0.80
CA ILE A 64 -7.55 -2.08 2.14
C ILE A 64 -8.70 -3.07 1.95
N ASP A 65 -8.50 -4.34 2.29
CA ASP A 65 -9.57 -5.34 2.22
C ASP A 65 -10.79 -4.92 3.06
N GLU A 66 -10.58 -4.22 4.18
CA GLU A 66 -11.68 -3.63 4.96
C GLU A 66 -12.41 -2.49 4.23
N LEU A 67 -11.75 -1.74 3.35
CA LEU A 67 -12.41 -0.72 2.54
C LEU A 67 -13.26 -1.38 1.45
N GLU A 68 -12.76 -2.41 0.78
CA GLU A 68 -13.57 -3.20 -0.17
C GLU A 68 -14.79 -3.79 0.53
N LYS A 69 -14.62 -4.43 1.70
CA LYS A 69 -15.75 -4.93 2.50
C LYS A 69 -16.73 -3.82 2.94
N LYS A 70 -16.22 -2.63 3.30
CA LYS A 70 -17.07 -1.47 3.65
C LYS A 70 -17.82 -0.92 2.42
N VAL A 71 -17.18 -0.92 1.25
CA VAL A 71 -17.77 -0.48 -0.01
C VAL A 71 -18.83 -1.48 -0.48
N GLU A 72 -18.54 -2.79 -0.44
CA GLU A 72 -19.52 -3.85 -0.71
C GLU A 72 -20.72 -3.75 0.22
N GLY A 73 -20.49 -3.63 1.53
CA GLY A 73 -21.56 -3.46 2.51
C GLY A 73 -22.37 -2.16 2.32
N ALA A 74 -21.73 -1.08 1.85
CA ALA A 74 -22.42 0.16 1.51
C ALA A 74 -23.27 0.03 0.24
N ILE A 75 -22.76 -0.68 -0.78
CA ILE A 75 -23.48 -0.98 -2.02
C ILE A 75 -24.69 -1.88 -1.74
N GLU A 76 -24.54 -2.89 -0.90
CA GLU A 76 -25.63 -3.80 -0.50
C GLU A 76 -26.75 -3.03 0.22
N LYS A 77 -26.39 -2.20 1.22
CA LYS A 77 -27.35 -1.32 1.89
C LYS A 77 -28.01 -0.31 0.96
N ALA A 78 -27.30 0.17 -0.06
CA ALA A 78 -27.87 1.06 -1.06
C ALA A 78 -28.91 0.29 -1.90
N LYS A 79 -28.60 -0.93 -2.37
CA LYS A 79 -29.55 -1.78 -3.12
C LYS A 79 -30.83 -2.04 -2.32
N GLU A 80 -30.73 -2.31 -1.02
CA GLU A 80 -31.89 -2.47 -0.14
C GLU A 80 -32.73 -1.19 -0.02
N GLN A 81 -32.10 -0.01 0.04
CA GLN A 81 -32.79 1.27 0.22
C GLN A 81 -33.38 1.84 -1.08
N VAL A 82 -32.77 1.58 -2.24
CA VAL A 82 -33.26 2.11 -3.53
C VAL A 82 -34.22 1.13 -4.24
N GLY A 83 -34.40 -0.10 -3.74
CA GLY A 83 -35.36 -1.06 -4.29
C GLY A 83 -35.15 -1.35 -5.78
N TRP A 84 -33.90 -1.39 -6.24
CA TRP A 84 -33.60 -1.71 -7.63
C TRP A 84 -33.71 -3.23 -7.84
N SER A 85 -34.90 -3.68 -8.24
CA SER A 85 -35.07 -4.96 -8.91
C SER A 85 -34.70 -4.77 -10.39
N ALA A 86 -33.62 -5.43 -10.84
CA ALA A 86 -33.43 -5.65 -12.28
C ALA A 86 -34.42 -6.71 -12.77
#